data_AF-A0A4R3V7D8-F1
#
_entry.id   AF-A0A4R3V7D8-F1
#
_cell.length_a   1.000
_cell.length_b   1.000
_cell.length_c   1.000
_cell.angle_alpha   90.00
_cell.angle_beta   90.00
_cell.angle_gamma   90.00
#
_symmetry.space_group_name_H-M   'P 1'
#
loop_
_entity.id
_entity.type
_entity.pdbx_description
1 polymer ?
#
loop_
_entity_poly.entity_id
_entity_poly.type
_entity_poly.pdbx_seq_one_letter_code
_entity_poly.pdbx_strand_id
1 'polypeptide(L)'
;MKSRLLSLLALSITALPVWAAPAAEDAAMLKLATGSGCMTCHHIEPGAKGPEGLAPIGPAWRDVATKYRSVADAQNQLTRTVMTGSNPYSSHWKGKVSGLAMPPNEVAIKEADARLLVGWILKLDAPK
;
A
#
# COMPACT_ATOMS: atom_id res chain seq x y z
N MET A 1 63.26 29.75 14.42
CA MET A 1 62.39 30.05 13.26
C MET A 1 61.00 29.51 13.59
N LYS A 2 59.98 30.35 13.40
CA LYS A 2 58.62 30.19 13.95
C LYS A 2 57.78 29.22 13.09
N SER A 3 57.12 28.29 13.79
CA SER A 3 55.81 27.62 13.56
C SER A 3 55.10 27.86 12.22
N ARG A 4 54.52 26.80 11.63
CA ARG A 4 53.06 26.51 11.66
C ARG A 4 52.75 25.14 11.01
N LEU A 5 52.45 24.13 11.82
CA LEU A 5 51.66 22.97 11.36
C LEU A 5 50.21 23.42 11.26
N LEU A 6 49.66 23.50 10.05
CA LEU A 6 48.22 23.61 9.83
C LEU A 6 47.62 22.20 9.80
N SER A 7 47.02 21.80 10.91
CA SER A 7 46.14 20.63 10.96
C SER A 7 44.82 20.96 10.24
N LEU A 8 44.62 20.41 9.05
CA LEU A 8 43.34 20.39 8.38
C LEU A 8 42.43 19.36 9.06
N LEU A 9 41.48 19.86 9.86
CA LEU A 9 40.40 19.06 10.43
C LEU A 9 39.36 18.82 9.32
N ALA A 10 39.43 17.67 8.65
CA ALA A 10 38.42 17.24 7.69
C ALA A 10 37.13 16.86 8.45
N LEU A 11 36.12 17.71 8.38
CA LEU A 11 34.80 17.45 8.95
C LEU A 11 34.01 16.56 8.00
N SER A 12 34.12 15.24 8.19
CA SER A 12 33.36 14.24 7.46
C SER A 12 31.88 14.30 7.88
N ILE A 13 31.03 14.95 7.07
CA ILE A 13 29.58 14.88 7.23
C ILE A 13 29.13 13.49 6.76
N THR A 14 29.03 12.55 7.70
CA THR A 14 28.38 11.26 7.44
C THR A 14 26.88 11.51 7.33
N ALA A 15 26.35 11.51 6.11
CA ALA A 15 24.91 11.52 5.87
C ALA A 15 24.31 10.25 6.48
N LEU A 16 23.60 10.39 7.60
CA LEU A 16 22.83 9.30 8.18
C LEU A 16 21.65 9.01 7.23
N PRO A 17 21.35 7.73 6.93
CA PRO A 17 20.15 7.41 6.18
C PRO A 17 18.94 7.85 7.00
N VAL A 18 18.14 8.77 6.45
CA VAL A 18 16.84 9.13 7.01
C VAL A 18 15.95 7.90 6.85
N TRP A 19 15.85 7.10 7.89
CA TRP A 19 14.84 6.06 7.98
C TRP A 19 13.51 6.76 8.24
N ALA A 20 12.65 6.84 7.22
CA ALA A 20 11.28 7.31 7.41
C ALA A 20 10.62 6.45 8.49
N ALA A 21 10.12 7.08 9.54
CA ALA A 21 9.44 6.35 10.61
C ALA A 21 8.22 5.60 10.05
N PRO A 22 7.91 4.38 10.54
CA PRO A 22 6.77 3.58 10.05
C PRO A 22 5.45 4.36 10.01
N ALA A 23 5.22 5.21 11.02
CA ALA A 23 4.04 6.06 11.11
C ALA A 23 3.95 7.12 9.98
N ALA A 24 5.08 7.60 9.46
CA ALA A 24 5.10 8.54 8.34
C ALA A 24 4.79 7.83 7.01
N GLU A 25 5.27 6.60 6.83
CA GLU A 25 4.92 5.75 5.69
C GLU A 25 3.42 5.42 5.72
N ASP A 26 2.89 5.00 6.86
CA ASP A 26 1.45 4.70 7.04
C ASP A 26 0.57 5.90 6.70
N ALA A 27 0.90 7.09 7.22
CA ALA A 27 0.15 8.31 6.93
C ALA A 27 0.21 8.69 5.45
N ALA A 28 1.36 8.53 4.80
CA ALA A 28 1.51 8.81 3.38
C ALA A 28 0.70 7.85 2.51
N MET A 29 0.71 6.55 2.82
CA MET A 29 -0.03 5.54 2.08
C MET A 29 -1.54 5.66 2.29
N LEU A 30 -2.00 5.98 3.50
CA LEU A 30 -3.41 6.26 3.76
C LEU A 30 -3.87 7.52 3.01
N LYS A 31 -3.05 8.57 2.97
CA LYS A 31 -3.34 9.78 2.19
C LYS A 31 -3.43 9.48 0.69
N LEU A 32 -2.46 8.72 0.15
CA LEU A 32 -2.47 8.30 -1.26
C LEU A 32 -3.75 7.52 -1.58
N ALA A 33 -4.08 6.51 -0.78
CA ALA A 33 -5.25 5.68 -1.04
C ALA A 33 -6.58 6.43 -0.89
N THR A 34 -6.66 7.36 0.06
CA THR A 34 -7.84 8.24 0.20
C THR A 34 -7.96 9.17 -0.99
N GLY A 35 -6.86 9.82 -1.41
CA GLY A 35 -6.82 10.72 -2.55
C GLY A 35 -7.12 10.04 -3.90
N SER A 36 -6.76 8.76 -4.03
CA SER A 36 -7.08 7.93 -5.19
C SER A 36 -8.44 7.22 -5.08
N GLY A 37 -9.25 7.50 -4.05
CA GLY A 37 -10.60 6.96 -3.91
C GLY A 37 -10.69 5.49 -3.49
N CYS A 38 -9.58 4.84 -3.16
CA CYS A 38 -9.56 3.41 -2.81
C CYS A 38 -10.39 3.12 -1.55
N MET A 39 -10.39 4.07 -0.60
CA MET A 39 -11.11 3.97 0.68
C MET A 39 -12.64 4.04 0.54
N THR A 40 -13.16 4.36 -0.64
CA THR A 40 -14.62 4.29 -0.90
C THR A 40 -15.12 2.85 -0.91
N CYS A 41 -14.28 1.91 -1.35
CA CYS A 41 -14.66 0.50 -1.48
C CYS A 41 -13.90 -0.40 -0.49
N HIS A 42 -12.69 -0.01 -0.11
CA HIS A 42 -11.80 -0.79 0.75
C HIS A 42 -11.66 -0.18 2.14
N HIS A 43 -11.38 -1.05 3.09
CA HIS A 43 -11.05 -0.68 4.46
C HIS A 43 -9.75 -1.40 4.86
N ILE A 44 -9.02 -0.86 5.83
CA ILE A 44 -7.83 -1.53 6.37
C ILE A 44 -8.27 -2.79 7.13
N GLU A 45 -9.21 -2.61 8.04
CA GLU A 45 -9.71 -3.64 8.93
C GLU A 45 -10.83 -4.49 8.32
N PRO A 46 -10.88 -5.80 8.62
CA PRO A 46 -12.05 -6.61 8.32
C PRO A 46 -13.30 -6.15 9.08
N GLY A 47 -14.46 -6.65 8.64
CA GLY A 47 -15.73 -6.44 9.34
C GLY A 47 -16.50 -5.18 8.93
N ALA A 48 -15.95 -4.34 8.06
CA ALA A 48 -16.67 -3.23 7.46
C ALA A 48 -17.96 -3.71 6.77
N LYS A 49 -19.01 -2.88 6.82
CA LYS A 49 -20.29 -3.13 6.15
C LYS A 49 -20.36 -2.32 4.86
N GLY A 50 -20.92 -2.93 3.83
CA GLY A 50 -21.30 -2.24 2.60
C GLY A 50 -22.64 -1.50 2.74
N PRO A 51 -23.10 -0.88 1.64
CA PRO A 51 -24.43 -0.26 1.58
C PRO A 51 -25.52 -1.24 2.04
N GLU A 52 -26.53 -0.72 2.74
CA GLU A 52 -27.71 -1.49 3.16
C GLU A 52 -27.38 -2.71 4.05
N GLY A 53 -26.23 -2.68 4.75
CA GLY A 53 -25.80 -3.76 5.64
C GLY A 53 -25.19 -4.97 4.93
N LEU A 54 -24.95 -4.87 3.63
CA LEU A 54 -24.29 -5.91 2.83
C LEU A 54 -22.83 -6.13 3.27
N ALA A 55 -22.20 -7.15 2.70
CA ALA A 55 -20.75 -7.34 2.76
C ALA A 55 -20.01 -6.09 2.25
N PRO A 56 -18.76 -5.82 2.68
CA PRO A 56 -18.00 -4.67 2.20
C PRO A 56 -17.81 -4.75 0.68
N ILE A 57 -17.68 -3.59 0.00
CA ILE A 57 -17.59 -3.54 -1.47
C ILE A 57 -16.31 -4.22 -1.95
N GLY A 58 -15.17 -3.85 -1.38
CA GLY A 58 -13.89 -4.50 -1.58
C GLY A 58 -13.43 -5.27 -0.35
N PRO A 59 -12.47 -6.20 -0.49
CA PRO A 59 -11.87 -6.89 0.64
C PRO A 59 -11.12 -5.92 1.55
N ALA A 60 -11.06 -6.25 2.84
CA ALA A 60 -10.18 -5.54 3.76
C ALA A 60 -8.71 -5.79 3.41
N TRP A 61 -7.87 -4.77 3.54
CA TRP A 61 -6.46 -4.91 3.14
C TRP A 61 -5.67 -5.86 4.02
N ARG A 62 -6.02 -6.03 5.31
CA ARG A 62 -5.43 -7.09 6.13
C ARG A 62 -5.79 -8.50 5.66
N ASP A 63 -6.99 -8.68 5.11
CA ASP A 63 -7.35 -9.96 4.48
C ASP A 63 -6.55 -10.17 3.19
N VAL A 64 -6.32 -9.11 2.41
CA VAL A 64 -5.46 -9.15 1.21
C VAL A 64 -4.04 -9.53 1.61
N ALA A 65 -3.44 -8.85 2.58
CA ALA A 65 -2.10 -9.14 3.10
C ALA A 65 -1.98 -10.62 3.53
N THR A 66 -2.99 -11.11 4.26
CA THR A 66 -3.04 -12.50 4.72
C THR A 66 -3.13 -13.50 3.57
N LYS A 67 -4.02 -13.27 2.60
CA LYS A 67 -4.21 -14.17 1.45
C LYS A 67 -2.97 -14.27 0.56
N TYR A 68 -2.23 -13.17 0.42
CA TYR A 68 -1.09 -13.07 -0.51
C TYR A 68 0.29 -13.19 0.16
N ARG A 69 0.38 -13.38 1.48
CA ARG A 69 1.64 -13.42 2.26
C ARG A 69 2.71 -14.37 1.70
N SER A 70 2.30 -15.52 1.17
CA SER A 70 3.20 -16.55 0.64
C SER A 70 3.11 -16.70 -0.88
N VAL A 71 2.45 -15.77 -1.56
CA VAL A 71 2.33 -15.79 -3.02
C VAL A 71 3.55 -15.08 -3.59
N ALA A 72 4.39 -15.84 -4.29
CA ALA A 72 5.47 -15.27 -5.07
C ALA A 72 4.89 -14.25 -6.07
N ASP A 73 5.57 -13.13 -6.23
CA ASP A 73 5.17 -12.07 -7.16
C ASP A 73 3.84 -11.35 -6.85
N ALA A 74 3.33 -11.46 -5.61
CA ALA A 74 2.06 -10.85 -5.20
C ALA A 74 1.98 -9.35 -5.50
N GLN A 75 3.07 -8.60 -5.29
CA GLN A 75 3.09 -7.16 -5.53
C GLN A 75 2.81 -6.84 -7.01
N ASN A 76 3.46 -7.54 -7.95
CA ASN A 76 3.25 -7.32 -9.38
C ASN A 76 1.83 -7.69 -9.80
N GLN A 77 1.34 -8.85 -9.34
CA GLN A 77 -0.01 -9.33 -9.67
C GLN A 77 -1.09 -8.36 -9.18
N LEU A 78 -0.97 -7.90 -7.93
CA LEU A 78 -1.92 -6.97 -7.33
C LEU A 78 -1.80 -5.57 -7.92
N THR A 79 -0.60 -5.06 -8.21
CA THR A 79 -0.43 -3.79 -8.92
C THR A 79 -1.11 -3.86 -10.29
N ARG A 80 -0.92 -4.94 -11.06
CA ARG A 80 -1.63 -5.11 -12.33
C ARG A 80 -3.15 -5.11 -12.13
N THR A 81 -3.65 -5.80 -11.10
CA THR A 81 -5.09 -5.80 -10.77
C THR A 81 -5.61 -4.41 -10.43
N VAL A 82 -4.85 -3.60 -9.69
CA VAL A 82 -5.19 -2.20 -9.40
C VAL A 82 -5.27 -1.38 -10.69
N MET A 83 -4.28 -1.51 -11.57
CA MET A 83 -4.25 -0.73 -12.81
C MET A 83 -5.36 -1.14 -13.78
N THR A 84 -5.54 -2.44 -14.00
CA THR A 84 -6.41 -2.97 -15.06
C THR A 84 -7.79 -3.42 -14.59
N GLY A 85 -8.07 -3.32 -13.29
CA GLY A 85 -9.29 -3.86 -12.68
C GLY A 85 -9.26 -5.37 -12.49
N SER A 86 -10.28 -5.88 -11.80
CA SER A 86 -10.47 -7.31 -11.51
C SER A 86 -11.57 -7.93 -12.38
N ASN A 87 -11.53 -9.25 -12.57
CA ASN A 87 -12.53 -9.95 -13.38
C ASN A 87 -13.89 -10.09 -12.65
N PRO A 88 -15.02 -9.60 -13.22
CA PRO A 88 -16.34 -9.71 -12.59
C PRO A 88 -16.91 -11.13 -12.50
N TYR A 89 -16.40 -12.07 -13.32
CA TYR A 89 -16.88 -13.45 -13.36
C TYR A 89 -16.02 -14.42 -12.54
N SER A 90 -14.82 -14.01 -12.14
CA SER A 90 -13.87 -14.82 -11.38
C SER A 90 -13.29 -14.03 -10.21
N SER A 91 -14.17 -13.62 -9.29
CA SER A 91 -13.74 -12.88 -8.09
C SER A 91 -12.96 -13.78 -7.13
N HIS A 92 -11.76 -13.33 -6.75
CA HIS A 92 -10.91 -13.99 -5.75
C HIS A 92 -11.51 -13.89 -4.32
N TRP A 93 -12.62 -13.15 -4.19
CA TRP A 93 -13.32 -12.77 -2.97
C TRP A 93 -14.82 -13.12 -3.02
N LYS A 94 -15.22 -14.06 -3.90
CA LYS A 94 -16.62 -14.52 -4.03
C LYS A 94 -17.22 -14.86 -2.67
N GLY A 95 -18.39 -14.29 -2.37
CA GLY A 95 -19.12 -14.49 -1.12
C GLY A 95 -18.55 -13.75 0.10
N LYS A 96 -17.42 -13.04 -0.03
CA LYS A 96 -16.82 -12.22 1.05
C LYS A 96 -17.06 -10.73 0.89
N VAL A 97 -17.34 -10.29 -0.33
CA VAL A 97 -17.55 -8.88 -0.70
C VAL A 97 -18.79 -8.74 -1.56
N SER A 98 -19.38 -7.55 -1.59
CA SER A 98 -20.56 -7.23 -2.41
C SER A 98 -20.19 -6.68 -3.79
N GLY A 99 -18.99 -6.12 -3.96
CA GLY A 99 -18.52 -5.62 -5.24
C GLY A 99 -18.27 -6.74 -6.25
N LEU A 100 -18.83 -6.60 -7.46
CA LEU A 100 -18.63 -7.56 -8.55
C LEU A 100 -17.19 -7.56 -9.05
N ALA A 101 -16.65 -6.36 -9.29
CA ALA A 101 -15.29 -6.14 -9.74
C ALA A 101 -14.79 -4.76 -9.31
N MET A 102 -13.48 -4.66 -9.07
CA MET A 102 -12.79 -3.39 -9.03
C MET A 102 -12.57 -2.89 -10.47
N PRO A 103 -12.97 -1.65 -10.81
CA PRO A 103 -12.69 -1.07 -12.13
C PRO A 103 -11.17 -0.79 -12.31
N PRO A 104 -10.70 -0.59 -13.56
CA PRO A 104 -9.37 -0.06 -13.82
C PRO A 104 -9.15 1.30 -13.13
N ASN A 105 -8.01 1.51 -12.47
CA ASN A 105 -7.74 2.72 -11.67
C ASN A 105 -6.69 3.65 -12.29
N GLU A 106 -6.28 3.43 -13.54
CA GLU A 106 -5.26 4.23 -14.24
C GLU A 106 -5.60 5.73 -14.38
N VAL A 107 -6.88 6.10 -14.27
CA VAL A 107 -7.33 7.50 -14.22
C VAL A 107 -7.10 8.14 -12.84
N ALA A 108 -7.10 7.34 -11.78
CA ALA A 108 -7.05 7.79 -10.39
C ALA A 108 -5.65 7.66 -9.74
N ILE A 109 -4.78 6.81 -10.28
CA ILE A 109 -3.45 6.55 -9.73
C ILE A 109 -2.46 6.11 -10.81
N LYS A 110 -1.19 6.52 -10.68
CA LYS A 110 -0.10 6.06 -11.55
C LYS A 110 0.41 4.69 -11.08
N GLU A 111 0.93 3.88 -12.00
CA GLU A 111 1.43 2.54 -11.67
C GLU A 111 2.51 2.54 -10.57
N ALA A 112 3.42 3.52 -10.59
CA ALA A 112 4.46 3.64 -9.56
C ALA A 112 3.88 3.83 -8.16
N ASP A 113 2.87 4.70 -8.02
CA ASP A 113 2.19 4.96 -6.75
C ASP A 113 1.32 3.76 -6.34
N ALA A 114 0.65 3.11 -7.30
CA ALA A 114 -0.09 1.87 -7.05
C ALA A 114 0.82 0.75 -6.55
N ARG A 115 2.05 0.63 -7.08
CA ARG A 115 3.06 -0.33 -6.61
C ARG A 115 3.50 -0.05 -5.19
N LEU A 116 3.69 1.21 -4.81
CA LEU A 116 4.01 1.60 -3.43
C LEU A 116 2.86 1.22 -2.49
N LEU A 117 1.62 1.59 -2.86
CA LEU A 117 0.43 1.30 -2.05
C LEU A 117 0.21 -0.20 -1.88
N VAL A 118 0.34 -1.00 -2.94
CA VAL A 118 0.24 -2.47 -2.86
C VAL A 118 1.35 -3.06 -1.99
N GLY A 119 2.58 -2.54 -2.11
CA GLY A 119 3.69 -2.96 -1.26
C GLY A 119 3.43 -2.71 0.22
N TRP A 120 2.83 -1.57 0.55
CA TRP A 120 2.40 -1.26 1.92
C TRP A 120 1.26 -2.18 2.38
N ILE A 121 0.23 -2.40 1.55
CA ILE A 121 -0.89 -3.32 1.86
C ILE A 121 -0.36 -4.71 2.21
N LEU A 122 0.59 -5.25 1.44
CA LEU A 122 1.14 -6.59 1.66
C LEU A 122 1.95 -6.74 2.95
N LYS A 123 2.43 -5.63 3.53
CA LYS A 123 3.16 -5.62 4.81
C LYS A 123 2.23 -5.54 6.03
N LEU A 124 0.94 -5.28 5.84
CA LEU A 124 0.00 -5.19 6.95
C LEU A 124 -0.05 -6.52 7.73
N ASP A 125 -0.12 -6.40 9.05
CA ASP A 125 -0.29 -7.56 9.93
C ASP A 125 -1.61 -8.27 9.66
N ALA A 126 -1.67 -9.55 10.02
CA ALA A 126 -2.92 -10.29 10.01
C ALA A 126 -3.96 -9.57 10.90
N PRO A 127 -5.27 -9.72 10.61
CA PRO A 127 -6.32 -9.22 11.48
C PRO A 127 -6.10 -9.66 12.93
N LYS A 128 -6.30 -8.75 13.88
CA LYS A 128 -6.29 -9.07 15.32
C LYS A 128 -7.61 -9.69 15.74
#